data_AF-A0AAN7D1Q0-F1
#
_entry.id   AF-A0AAN7D1Q0-F1
#
_cell.length_a   1.000
_cell.length_b   1.000
_cell.length_c   1.000
_cell.angle_alpha   90.00
_cell.angle_beta   90.00
_cell.angle_gamma   90.00
#
_symmetry.space_group_name_H-M   'P 1'
#
loop_
_entity.id
_entity.type
_entity.pdbx_description
1 polymer ?
#
loop_
_entity_poly.entity_id
_entity_poly.type
_entity_poly.pdbx_seq_one_letter_code
_entity_poly.pdbx_strand_id
1 'polypeptide(L)'
;MRHQQNSTQYPNNGADQLAALTTMRALLPRFTNCSFRKGSFVMMLTDLHQSNIIVDDDWNITHLIEFEWTCVRPVGMVFNPPRWAL
;
A
#
# COMPACT_ATOMS: atom_id res chain seq x y z
N MET A 1 11.86 12.66 -16.05
CA MET A 1 11.12 11.97 -17.13
C MET A 1 12.07 11.58 -18.26
N ARG A 2 12.94 10.58 -18.04
CA ARG A 2 13.86 10.10 -19.10
C ARG A 2 13.73 8.60 -19.39
N HIS A 3 12.78 7.91 -18.76
CA HIS A 3 12.76 6.44 -18.72
C HIS A 3 11.52 5.78 -19.34
N GLN A 4 10.57 6.52 -19.92
CA GLN A 4 9.49 5.97 -20.74
C GLN A 4 9.02 7.04 -21.75
N GLN A 5 9.60 7.05 -22.95
CA GLN A 5 9.19 8.00 -24.00
C GLN A 5 7.85 7.61 -24.67
N ASN A 6 7.35 6.40 -24.42
CA ASN A 6 6.10 5.88 -25.01
C ASN A 6 4.90 5.94 -24.06
N SER A 7 5.03 6.53 -22.86
CA SER A 7 3.94 6.57 -21.88
C SER A 7 2.92 7.68 -22.14
N THR A 8 3.21 8.62 -23.04
CA THR A 8 2.32 9.71 -23.41
C THR A 8 1.75 9.45 -24.80
N GLN A 9 0.68 8.64 -24.87
CA GLN A 9 -0.05 8.37 -26.11
C GLN A 9 -0.72 9.62 -26.72
N TYR A 10 -0.78 10.74 -25.97
CA TYR A 10 -1.41 12.00 -26.38
C TYR A 10 -0.60 13.23 -25.93
N PRO A 11 -0.60 14.35 -26.68
CA PRO A 11 0.24 15.52 -26.40
C PRO A 11 0.07 16.13 -24.99
N ASN A 12 -1.14 16.09 -24.43
CA ASN A 12 -1.44 16.69 -23.13
C ASN A 12 -1.22 15.73 -21.94
N ASN A 13 -1.05 14.43 -22.18
CA ASN A 13 -1.01 13.39 -21.14
C ASN A 13 0.16 13.58 -20.15
N GLY A 14 1.31 14.06 -20.63
CA GLY A 14 2.48 14.30 -19.78
C GLY A 14 2.27 15.45 -18.78
N ALA A 15 1.62 16.54 -19.23
CA ALA A 15 1.31 17.69 -18.39
C ALA A 15 0.27 17.32 -17.33
N ASP A 16 -0.77 16.57 -17.72
CA ASP A 16 -1.83 16.12 -16.81
C ASP A 16 -1.28 15.15 -15.75
N GLN A 17 -0.43 14.19 -16.15
CA GLN A 17 0.25 13.29 -15.20
C GLN A 17 1.16 14.06 -14.23
N LEU A 18 1.91 15.04 -14.73
CA LEU A 18 2.77 15.86 -13.87
C LEU A 18 1.95 16.70 -12.89
N ALA A 19 0.86 17.32 -13.37
CA ALA A 19 -0.06 18.08 -12.53
C ALA A 19 -0.68 17.19 -11.45
N ALA A 20 -1.12 15.97 -11.81
CA ALA A 20 -1.64 15.00 -10.87
C ALA A 20 -0.60 14.60 -9.82
N LEU A 21 0.61 14.21 -10.22
CA LEU A 21 1.69 13.83 -9.30
C LEU A 21 2.10 14.98 -8.38
N THR A 22 2.17 16.21 -8.91
CA THR A 22 2.49 17.42 -8.14
C THR A 22 1.40 17.69 -7.10
N THR A 23 0.14 17.59 -7.50
CA THR A 23 -1.01 17.75 -6.61
C THR A 23 -1.02 16.68 -5.53
N MET A 24 -0.83 15.40 -5.88
CA MET A 24 -0.72 14.30 -4.92
C MET A 24 0.42 14.54 -3.93
N ARG A 25 1.59 14.96 -4.39
CA ARG A 25 2.75 15.25 -3.52
C ARG A 25 2.48 16.41 -2.56
N ALA A 26 1.80 17.46 -3.01
CA ALA A 26 1.42 18.60 -2.18
C ALA A 26 0.35 18.24 -1.14
N LEU A 27 -0.59 17.36 -1.49
CA LEU A 27 -1.67 16.92 -0.60
C LEU A 27 -1.26 15.77 0.34
N LEU A 28 -0.21 15.01 0.01
CA LEU A 28 0.23 13.84 0.77
C LEU A 28 0.36 14.06 2.30
N PRO A 29 0.92 15.18 2.80
CA PRO A 29 0.99 15.43 4.24
C PRO A 29 -0.37 15.54 4.95
N ARG A 30 -1.46 15.84 4.22
CA ARG A 30 -2.82 15.91 4.78
C ARG A 30 -3.43 14.54 5.00
N PHE A 31 -2.98 13.54 4.24
CA PHE A 31 -3.52 12.17 4.27
C PHE A 31 -2.58 11.16 4.91
N THR A 32 -1.34 11.56 5.22
CA THR A 32 -0.32 10.68 5.81
C THR A 32 0.35 11.37 6.98
N ASN A 33 0.58 10.63 8.06
CA ASN A 33 1.32 11.16 9.20
C ASN A 33 2.82 11.16 8.87
N CYS A 34 3.41 12.37 8.79
CA CYS A 34 4.82 12.57 8.46
C CYS A 34 5.78 11.88 9.43
N SER A 35 5.36 11.56 10.66
CA SER A 35 6.15 10.81 11.65
C SER A 35 6.54 9.42 11.14
N PHE A 36 5.73 8.81 10.27
CA PHE A 36 6.01 7.50 9.68
C PHE A 36 6.77 7.56 8.36
N ARG A 37 7.12 8.74 7.81
CA ARG A 37 7.87 8.83 6.53
C ARG A 37 9.25 8.21 6.56
N LYS A 38 9.89 8.16 7.73
CA LYS A 38 11.18 7.49 7.97
C LYS A 38 11.01 6.14 8.66
N GLY A 39 9.77 5.67 8.80
CA GLY A 39 9.46 4.39 9.43
C GLY A 39 9.88 3.22 8.55
N SER A 40 10.15 2.08 9.18
CA SER A 40 10.48 0.85 8.49
C SER A 40 9.31 0.36 7.62
N PHE A 41 9.65 -0.49 6.66
CA PHE A 41 8.66 -1.29 5.96
C PHE A 41 8.40 -2.58 6.75
N VAL A 42 7.14 -3.02 6.78
CA VAL A 42 6.71 -4.24 7.45
C VAL A 42 5.95 -5.12 6.46
N MET A 43 6.07 -6.43 6.63
CA MET A 43 5.26 -7.39 5.88
C MET A 43 3.84 -7.40 6.46
N MET A 44 2.84 -7.35 5.59
CA MET A 44 1.43 -7.43 5.94
C MET A 44 0.74 -8.52 5.13
N LEU A 45 -0.01 -9.38 5.82
CA LEU A 45 -0.94 -10.33 5.21
C LEU A 45 -2.23 -9.55 4.87
N THR A 46 -2.33 -9.00 3.65
CA THR A 46 -3.47 -8.11 3.33
C THR A 46 -4.78 -8.86 3.14
N ASP A 47 -4.72 -10.17 2.94
CA ASP A 47 -5.88 -11.06 2.75
C ASP A 47 -5.93 -12.14 3.84
N LEU A 48 -5.79 -11.71 5.10
CA LEU A 48 -5.90 -12.62 6.24
C LEU A 48 -7.37 -12.73 6.67
N HIS A 49 -8.01 -13.84 6.31
CA HIS A 49 -9.35 -14.21 6.77
C HIS A 49 -9.35 -15.61 7.40
N GLN A 50 -10.46 -15.97 8.05
CA GLN A 50 -10.57 -17.20 8.83
C GLN A 50 -10.18 -18.48 8.08
N SER A 51 -10.51 -18.60 6.79
CA SER A 51 -10.16 -19.81 6.02
C SER A 51 -8.67 -19.92 5.69
N ASN A 52 -7.88 -18.87 5.93
CA ASN A 52 -6.42 -18.89 5.78
C ASN A 52 -5.71 -19.25 7.09
N ILE A 53 -6.47 -19.50 8.17
CA ILE A 53 -5.97 -19.84 9.50
C ILE A 53 -6.36 -21.28 9.82
N ILE A 54 -5.37 -22.14 10.02
CA ILE A 54 -5.58 -23.53 10.43
C ILE A 54 -5.33 -23.63 11.94
N VAL A 55 -6.26 -24.26 12.64
CA VAL A 55 -6.18 -24.51 14.09
C VAL A 55 -6.18 -26.00 14.41
N ASP A 56 -5.69 -26.37 15.60
CA ASP A 56 -5.84 -27.71 16.16
C ASP A 56 -7.16 -27.85 16.96
N ASP A 57 -7.36 -29.03 17.57
CA ASP A 57 -8.56 -29.37 18.36
C ASP A 57 -8.73 -28.49 19.62
N ASP A 58 -7.63 -27.91 20.11
CA ASP A 58 -7.59 -27.00 21.26
C ASP A 58 -7.66 -25.52 20.84
N TRP A 59 -7.96 -25.24 19.57
CA TRP A 59 -8.04 -23.91 18.96
C TRP A 59 -6.71 -23.13 18.88
N ASN A 60 -5.56 -23.80 18.97
CA ASN A 60 -4.27 -23.14 18.73
C ASN A 60 -4.04 -22.97 17.23
N ILE A 61 -3.57 -21.79 16.82
CA ILE A 61 -3.16 -21.53 15.43
C ILE A 61 -1.92 -22.39 15.14
N THR A 62 -2.05 -23.32 14.20
CA THR A 62 -0.95 -24.20 13.80
C THR A 62 -0.31 -23.74 12.49
N HIS A 63 -1.11 -23.25 11.55
CA HIS A 63 -0.63 -22.83 10.24
C HIS A 63 -1.39 -21.63 9.70
N LEU A 64 -0.71 -20.84 8.89
CA LEU A 64 -1.28 -19.81 8.03
C LEU A 64 -0.98 -20.21 6.58
N ILE A 65 -1.99 -20.11 5.72
CA ILE A 65 -1.90 -20.49 4.31
C ILE A 65 -2.25 -19.29 3.40
N GLU A 66 -2.06 -19.45 2.09
CA GLU A 66 -2.42 -18.44 1.08
C GLU A 66 -1.70 -17.09 1.23
N PHE A 67 -0.37 -17.11 1.31
CA PHE A 67 0.47 -15.91 1.40
C PHE A 67 0.71 -15.16 0.08
N GLU A 68 -0.02 -15.50 -0.98
CA GLU A 68 0.20 -14.93 -2.32
C GLU A 68 -0.10 -13.42 -2.39
N TRP A 69 -0.92 -12.91 -1.47
CA TRP A 69 -1.23 -11.48 -1.32
C TRP A 69 -0.40 -10.79 -0.23
N THR A 70 0.70 -11.39 0.22
CA THR A 70 1.59 -10.70 1.16
C THR A 70 2.30 -9.52 0.51
N CYS A 71 2.37 -8.40 1.23
CA CYS A 71 3.11 -7.24 0.73
C CYS A 71 3.91 -6.52 1.80
N VAL A 72 5.00 -5.90 1.36
CA VAL A 72 5.86 -5.05 2.19
C VAL A 72 5.33 -3.62 2.09
N ARG A 73 4.82 -3.07 3.21
CA ARG A 73 4.20 -1.75 3.27
C ARG A 73 4.90 -0.83 4.26
N PRO A 74 4.89 0.50 4.05
CA PRO A 74 5.31 1.45 5.07
C PRO A 74 4.49 1.25 6.35
N VAL A 75 5.15 1.25 7.51
CA VAL A 75 4.50 1.04 8.82
C VAL A 75 3.29 1.97 9.04
N GLY A 76 3.35 3.21 8.58
CA GLY A 76 2.25 4.16 8.70
C GLY A 76 0.99 3.77 7.93
N MET A 77 1.10 3.01 6.83
CA MET A 77 -0.05 2.53 6.06
C MET A 77 -0.71 1.28 6.66
N VAL A 78 -0.03 0.59 7.57
CA VAL A 78 -0.56 -0.57 8.30
C VAL A 78 -1.33 -0.11 9.54
N PHE A 79 -0.73 0.78 10.33
CA PHE A 79 -1.32 1.21 11.62
C PHE A 79 -2.23 2.44 11.51
N ASN A 80 -2.13 3.22 10.44
CA ASN A 80 -2.98 4.39 10.22
C ASN A 80 -3.39 4.52 8.74
N PRO A 81 -4.13 3.54 8.21
CA PRO A 81 -4.67 3.64 6.86
C PRO A 81 -5.62 4.84 6.76
N PRO A 82 -5.70 5.49 5.59
CA PRO A 82 -6.69 6.53 5.38
C PRO A 82 -8.10 5.94 5.50
N ARG A 83 -9.03 6.68 6.11
CA ARG A 83 -10.39 6.17 6.46
C ARG A 83 -11.23 5.64 5.30
N TRP A 84 -10.91 6.01 4.07
CA TRP A 84 -11.60 5.49 2.88
C TRP A 84 -11.07 4.13 2.42
N ALA A 85 -9.95 3.67 2.97
CA ALA A 85 -9.32 2.39 2.69
C ALA A 85 -9.52 1.37 3.84
N LEU A 86 -10.40 1.71 4.80
CA LEU A 86 -10.85 0.85 5.89
C LEU A 86 -12.21 0.24 5.57
#